data_AF-A0A6C0HI29-F1
#
_entry.id   AF-A0A6C0HI29-F1
#
_cell.length_a   1.000
_cell.length_b   1.000
_cell.length_c   1.000
_cell.angle_alpha   90.00
_cell.angle_beta   90.00
_cell.angle_gamma   90.00
#
_symmetry.space_group_name_H-M   'P 1'
#
loop_
_entity.id
_entity.type
_entity.pdbx_description
1 polymer ?
#
loop_
_entity_poly.entity_id
_entity_poly.type
_entity_poly.pdbx_seq_one_letter_code
_entity_poly.pdbx_strand_id
1 'polypeptide(L)'
;MNKYTFPFNSCEVPQNNGVAQPYSTTINFILCCIIIYYLLKSNNLYSRLFLVSILIFNIFHTFSHTTHVKNFKHSQFFLTHFSAIGSTLFFLLLLNHVTKKKLMNWQIYTLLFLYLFDIYIITQKVSHIYNIITFLILLFLIMLFNYSYLSGNIKQSIIYIIFFSAVVLFFQIFEIINCQYILKNFNYFPFHIITEFSACIPIYLLCNSFYKI
;
A
#
# COMPACT_ATOMS: atom_id res chain seq x y z
N MET A 1 9.99 -6.36 -26.86
CA MET A 1 9.95 -5.00 -26.27
C MET A 1 9.35 -5.08 -24.88
N ASN A 2 10.14 -4.83 -23.84
CA ASN A 2 9.71 -4.93 -22.45
C ASN A 2 8.67 -3.85 -22.13
N LYS A 3 7.37 -4.20 -22.22
CA LYS A 3 6.27 -3.34 -21.76
C LYS A 3 6.30 -3.30 -20.24
N TYR A 4 6.82 -2.20 -19.72
CA TYR A 4 6.77 -1.80 -18.32
C TYR A 4 5.33 -1.75 -17.80
N THR A 5 5.09 -2.14 -16.54
CA THR A 5 3.73 -2.29 -15.99
C THR A 5 3.37 -1.42 -14.79
N PHE A 6 4.26 -0.62 -14.17
CA PHE A 6 3.82 0.16 -13.00
C PHE A 6 4.64 1.42 -12.66
N PRO A 7 4.07 2.65 -12.68
CA PRO A 7 2.65 2.95 -12.85
C PRO A 7 2.22 3.22 -14.31
N PHE A 8 3.00 2.83 -15.33
CA PHE A 8 2.79 3.31 -16.72
C PHE A 8 1.68 2.57 -17.52
N ASN A 9 0.93 1.67 -16.86
CA ASN A 9 -0.31 1.08 -17.41
C ASN A 9 -1.52 1.43 -16.53
N SER A 10 -1.52 2.62 -15.94
CA SER A 10 -2.71 3.17 -15.28
C SER A 10 -3.55 3.95 -16.29
N CYS A 11 -4.81 4.18 -15.94
CA CYS A 11 -5.75 4.97 -16.74
C CYS A 11 -5.64 6.47 -16.44
N GLU A 12 -4.40 6.95 -16.32
CA GLU A 12 -4.03 8.36 -16.31
C GLU A 12 -2.89 8.53 -17.31
N VAL A 13 -3.13 9.31 -18.37
CA VAL A 13 -2.15 9.52 -19.44
C VAL A 13 -0.96 10.32 -18.90
N PRO A 14 0.27 9.79 -18.98
CA PRO A 14 1.44 10.51 -18.51
C PRO A 14 1.68 11.81 -19.28
N GLN A 15 2.03 12.89 -18.57
CA GLN A 15 2.47 14.14 -19.18
C GLN A 15 4.00 14.15 -19.38
N ASN A 16 4.45 14.66 -20.52
CA ASN A 16 5.89 14.70 -20.86
C ASN A 16 6.63 15.92 -20.30
N ASN A 17 5.92 16.98 -19.91
CA ASN A 17 6.50 18.25 -19.48
C ASN A 17 6.15 18.53 -18.01
N GLY A 18 6.90 17.95 -17.07
CA GLY A 18 6.73 18.17 -15.63
C GLY A 18 6.38 16.89 -14.86
N VAL A 19 5.37 16.98 -13.98
CA VAL A 19 4.88 15.85 -13.17
C VAL A 19 4.16 14.88 -14.08
N ALA A 20 4.58 13.62 -14.11
CA ALA A 20 4.06 12.66 -15.07
C ALA A 20 2.57 12.33 -14.83
N GLN A 21 2.15 12.18 -13.58
CA GLN A 21 0.77 11.88 -13.18
C GLN A 21 0.31 12.83 -12.08
N PRO A 22 -0.03 14.09 -12.42
CA PRO A 22 -0.21 15.16 -11.44
C PRO A 22 -1.35 14.93 -10.46
N TYR A 23 -2.41 14.25 -10.88
CA TYR A 23 -3.56 13.99 -10.02
C TYR A 23 -3.21 12.95 -8.96
N SER A 24 -2.63 11.82 -9.36
CA SER A 24 -2.15 10.79 -8.41
C SER A 24 -1.03 11.30 -7.51
N THR A 25 -0.10 12.10 -8.03
CA THR A 25 0.94 12.76 -7.20
C THR A 25 0.30 13.63 -6.12
N THR A 26 -0.72 14.42 -6.46
CA THR A 26 -1.38 15.32 -5.50
C THR A 26 -2.08 14.53 -4.37
N ILE A 27 -2.81 13.47 -4.71
CA ILE A 27 -3.49 12.63 -3.71
C ILE A 27 -2.48 11.96 -2.77
N ASN A 28 -1.44 11.36 -3.32
CA ASN A 28 -0.42 10.69 -2.53
C ASN A 28 0.39 11.66 -1.66
N PHE A 29 0.59 12.90 -2.13
CA PHE A 29 1.20 13.95 -1.32
C PHE A 29 0.32 14.34 -0.13
N ILE A 30 -1.00 14.52 -0.33
CA ILE A 30 -1.95 14.76 0.76
C ILE A 30 -1.91 13.61 1.77
N LEU A 31 -1.84 12.37 1.29
CA LEU A 31 -1.74 11.19 2.14
C LEU A 31 -0.43 11.17 2.95
N CYS A 32 0.70 11.55 2.35
CA CYS A 32 1.96 11.76 3.08
C CYS A 32 1.78 12.78 4.22
N CYS A 33 1.11 13.91 3.97
CA CYS A 33 0.83 14.91 5.02
C CYS A 33 -0.02 14.34 6.16
N ILE A 34 -1.04 13.54 5.85
CA ILE A 34 -1.88 12.86 6.86
C ILE A 34 -1.03 11.91 7.71
N ILE A 35 -0.15 11.12 7.09
CA ILE A 35 0.72 10.19 7.82
C ILE A 35 1.70 10.96 8.71
N ILE A 36 2.30 12.04 8.22
CA ILE A 36 3.19 12.91 9.01
C ILE A 36 2.44 13.47 10.22
N TYR A 37 1.20 13.92 10.06
CA TYR A 37 0.38 14.41 11.17
C TYR A 37 0.20 13.35 12.28
N TYR A 38 -0.11 12.10 11.93
CA TYR A 38 -0.22 11.01 12.91
C TYR A 38 1.13 10.61 13.50
N LEU A 39 2.20 10.64 12.70
CA LEU A 39 3.57 10.36 13.13
C LEU A 39 4.03 11.35 14.21
N LEU A 40 3.74 12.64 14.05
CA LEU A 40 4.05 13.68 15.03
C LEU A 40 3.24 13.54 16.33
N LYS A 41 2.07 12.89 16.28
CA LYS A 41 1.22 12.62 17.45
C LYS A 41 1.50 11.28 18.12
N SER A 42 2.37 10.44 17.54
CA SER A 42 2.67 9.11 18.04
C SER A 42 3.73 9.17 19.13
N ASN A 43 3.39 8.62 20.30
CA ASN A 43 4.29 8.59 21.46
C ASN A 43 4.96 7.21 21.65
N ASN A 44 4.53 6.20 20.90
CA ASN A 44 5.05 4.83 21.01
C ASN A 44 6.07 4.58 19.89
N LEU A 45 7.26 4.07 20.24
CA LEU A 45 8.32 3.74 19.28
C LEU A 45 7.83 2.80 18.17
N TYR A 46 7.09 1.75 18.50
CA TYR A 46 6.60 0.77 17.53
C TYR A 46 5.58 1.40 16.57
N SER A 47 4.70 2.24 17.11
CA SER A 47 3.73 2.99 16.31
C SER A 47 4.44 3.99 15.39
N ARG A 48 5.51 4.66 15.86
CA ARG A 48 6.35 5.53 15.03
C ARG A 48 7.06 4.75 13.92
N LEU A 49 7.65 3.58 14.21
CA LEU A 49 8.30 2.74 13.20
C LEU A 49 7.30 2.28 12.12
N PHE A 50 6.10 1.88 12.53
CA PHE A 50 5.02 1.54 11.60
C PHE A 50 4.62 2.74 10.73
N LEU A 51 4.37 3.91 11.33
CA LEU A 51 3.99 5.11 10.58
C LEU A 51 5.12 5.61 9.65
N VAL A 52 6.38 5.53 10.07
CA VAL A 52 7.54 5.85 9.23
C VAL A 52 7.63 4.92 8.03
N SER A 53 7.41 3.62 8.21
CA SER A 53 7.45 2.67 7.09
C SER A 53 6.30 2.88 6.10
N ILE A 54 5.09 3.20 6.56
CA ILE A 54 3.99 3.63 5.67
C ILE A 54 4.33 4.93 4.96
N LEU A 55 4.96 5.90 5.64
CA LEU A 55 5.37 7.17 5.04
C LEU A 55 6.41 6.94 3.93
N ILE A 56 7.42 6.10 4.17
CA ILE A 56 8.45 5.76 3.19
C ILE A 56 7.81 5.12 1.95
N PHE A 57 6.88 4.18 2.15
CA PHE A 57 6.10 3.60 1.05
C PHE A 57 5.38 4.67 0.23
N ASN A 58 4.62 5.56 0.88
CA ASN A 58 3.87 6.60 0.19
C ASN A 58 4.77 7.64 -0.49
N ILE A 59 5.94 7.96 0.07
CA ILE A 59 6.92 8.84 -0.58
C ILE A 59 7.44 8.20 -1.87
N PHE A 60 7.82 6.92 -1.85
CA PHE A 60 8.28 6.23 -3.05
C PHE A 60 7.17 6.04 -4.08
N HIS A 61 5.95 5.76 -3.63
CA HIS A 61 4.77 5.68 -4.49
C HIS A 61 4.48 7.02 -5.16
N THR A 62 4.45 8.12 -4.39
CA THR A 62 4.32 9.50 -4.90
C THR A 62 5.41 9.82 -5.91
N PHE A 63 6.66 9.49 -5.60
CA PHE A 63 7.81 9.71 -6.48
C PHE A 63 7.67 8.97 -7.81
N SER A 64 7.09 7.77 -7.79
CA SER A 64 6.84 6.96 -8.99
C SER A 64 5.84 7.61 -9.95
N HIS A 65 4.86 8.36 -9.42
CA HIS A 65 3.91 9.17 -10.20
C HIS A 65 4.49 10.51 -10.66
N THR A 66 5.44 11.07 -9.90
CA THR A 66 6.01 12.37 -10.23
C THR A 66 7.03 12.29 -11.36
N THR A 67 7.97 11.34 -11.29
CA THR A 67 9.09 11.27 -12.25
C THR A 67 9.34 9.85 -12.75
N HIS A 68 9.35 9.71 -14.07
CA HIS A 68 9.56 8.42 -14.74
C HIS A 68 11.02 8.29 -15.18
N VAL A 69 11.86 7.73 -14.32
CA VAL A 69 13.30 7.64 -14.61
C VAL A 69 13.59 6.38 -15.43
N LYS A 70 13.81 6.54 -16.75
CA LYS A 70 13.89 5.41 -17.70
C LYS A 70 14.85 4.28 -17.30
N ASN A 71 16.01 4.62 -16.72
CA ASN A 71 17.03 3.65 -16.31
C ASN A 71 16.82 3.09 -14.88
N PHE A 72 15.95 3.70 -14.06
CA PHE A 72 15.69 3.33 -12.67
C PHE A 72 14.30 2.75 -12.44
N LYS A 73 13.58 2.47 -13.53
CA LYS A 73 12.25 1.84 -13.57
C LYS A 73 12.11 0.64 -12.62
N HIS A 74 13.05 -0.31 -12.67
CA HIS A 74 13.02 -1.48 -11.80
C HIS A 74 13.32 -1.12 -10.34
N SER A 75 14.25 -0.19 -10.11
CA SER A 75 14.58 0.28 -8.76
C SER A 75 13.40 1.00 -8.11
N GLN A 76 12.66 1.85 -8.83
CA GLN A 76 11.45 2.52 -8.32
C GLN A 76 10.39 1.50 -7.89
N PHE A 77 10.17 0.47 -8.73
CA PHE A 77 9.27 -0.63 -8.41
C PHE A 77 9.71 -1.40 -7.16
N PHE A 78 10.99 -1.79 -7.08
CA PHE A 78 11.54 -2.51 -5.93
C PHE A 78 11.45 -1.70 -4.64
N LEU A 79 11.84 -0.43 -4.66
CA LEU A 79 11.78 0.45 -3.48
C LEU A 79 10.36 0.56 -2.93
N THR A 80 9.37 0.71 -3.82
CA THR A 80 7.96 0.78 -3.43
C THR A 80 7.49 -0.54 -2.80
N HIS A 81 7.79 -1.69 -3.40
CA HIS A 81 7.30 -2.97 -2.88
C HIS A 81 8.05 -3.44 -1.62
N PHE A 82 9.37 -3.23 -1.54
CA PHE A 82 10.13 -3.55 -0.32
C PHE A 82 9.74 -2.65 0.84
N SER A 83 9.39 -1.37 0.60
CA SER A 83 8.85 -0.51 1.66
C SER A 83 7.46 -0.96 2.12
N ALA A 84 6.62 -1.49 1.22
CA ALA A 84 5.35 -2.12 1.59
C ALA A 84 5.56 -3.36 2.50
N ILE A 85 6.48 -4.26 2.13
CA ILE A 85 6.89 -5.41 2.97
C ILE A 85 7.41 -4.94 4.34
N GLY A 86 8.25 -3.90 4.34
CA GLY A 86 8.75 -3.30 5.58
C GLY A 86 7.60 -2.81 6.46
N SER A 87 6.57 -2.21 5.89
CA SER A 87 5.41 -1.71 6.64
C SER A 87 4.62 -2.83 7.33
N THR A 88 4.43 -3.99 6.68
CA THR A 88 3.75 -5.13 7.33
C THR A 88 4.61 -5.75 8.43
N LEU A 89 5.94 -5.75 8.28
CA LEU A 89 6.85 -6.21 9.31
C LEU A 89 6.79 -5.31 10.55
N PHE A 90 6.86 -3.99 10.38
CA PHE A 90 6.71 -3.05 11.50
C PHE A 90 5.31 -3.09 12.11
N PHE A 91 4.27 -3.35 11.31
CA PHE A 91 2.93 -3.57 11.82
C PHE A 91 2.84 -4.81 12.71
N LEU A 92 3.46 -5.92 12.30
CA LEU A 92 3.55 -7.13 13.13
C LEU A 92 4.28 -6.85 14.45
N LEU A 93 5.41 -6.12 14.40
CA LEU A 93 6.15 -5.73 15.60
C LEU A 93 5.29 -4.87 16.54
N LEU A 94 4.53 -3.93 15.98
CA LEU A 94 3.57 -3.13 16.75
C LEU A 94 2.52 -4.00 17.42
N LEU A 95 1.83 -4.87 16.67
CA LEU A 95 0.78 -5.70 17.25
C LEU A 95 1.33 -6.65 18.33
N ASN A 96 2.49 -7.27 18.12
CA ASN A 96 3.13 -8.11 19.14
C ASN A 96 3.48 -7.29 20.40
N HIS A 97 3.90 -6.02 20.24
CA HIS A 97 4.16 -5.15 21.37
C HIS A 97 2.88 -4.79 22.14
N VAL A 98 1.79 -4.51 21.44
CA VAL A 98 0.50 -4.12 22.02
C VAL A 98 -0.19 -5.31 22.70
N THR A 99 -0.30 -6.44 22.01
CA THR A 99 -1.04 -7.61 22.49
C THR A 99 -0.23 -8.45 23.48
N LYS A 100 1.09 -8.23 23.56
CA LYS A 100 2.07 -9.05 24.31
C LYS A 100 2.00 -10.54 23.95
N LYS A 101 1.40 -10.88 22.80
CA LYS A 101 1.19 -12.25 22.38
C LYS A 101 2.36 -12.73 21.53
N LYS A 102 2.85 -13.93 21.84
CA LYS A 102 3.76 -14.65 20.95
C LYS A 102 2.93 -15.39 19.89
N LEU A 103 3.34 -15.26 18.64
CA LEU A 103 2.80 -16.06 17.55
C LEU A 103 3.10 -17.55 17.77
N MET A 104 2.16 -18.39 17.36
CA MET A 104 2.36 -19.84 17.30
C MET A 104 3.30 -20.19 16.13
N ASN A 105 4.01 -21.32 16.23
CA ASN A 105 4.97 -21.74 15.19
C ASN A 105 4.34 -21.78 13.79
N TRP A 106 3.11 -22.29 13.66
CA TRP A 106 2.43 -22.33 12.37
C TRP A 106 2.17 -20.93 11.79
N GLN A 107 1.82 -19.95 12.64
CA GLN A 107 1.63 -18.55 12.22
C GLN A 107 2.94 -17.94 11.71
N ILE A 108 4.05 -18.24 12.39
CA ILE A 108 5.39 -17.80 12.00
C ILE A 108 5.77 -18.39 10.64
N TYR A 109 5.60 -19.70 10.46
CA TYR A 109 5.91 -20.36 9.19
C TYR A 109 5.02 -19.87 8.04
N THR A 110 3.74 -19.61 8.29
CA THR A 110 2.83 -19.02 7.29
C THR A 110 3.31 -17.63 6.87
N LEU A 111 3.64 -16.74 7.83
CA LEU A 111 4.11 -15.40 7.50
C LEU A 111 5.46 -15.43 6.77
N LEU A 112 6.40 -16.28 7.22
CA LEU A 112 7.70 -16.44 6.57
C LEU A 112 7.53 -16.90 5.12
N PHE A 113 6.69 -17.91 4.89
CA PHE A 113 6.38 -18.38 3.54
C PHE A 113 5.82 -17.27 2.67
N LEU A 114 4.86 -16.50 3.17
CA LEU A 114 4.25 -15.40 2.43
C LEU A 114 5.22 -14.26 2.13
N TYR A 115 6.12 -13.90 3.06
CA TYR A 115 7.17 -12.93 2.81
C TYR A 115 8.14 -13.40 1.72
N LEU A 116 8.57 -14.67 1.77
CA LEU A 116 9.43 -15.24 0.73
C LEU A 116 8.72 -15.31 -0.62
N PHE A 117 7.43 -15.65 -0.62
CA PHE A 117 6.61 -15.69 -1.82
C PHE A 117 6.41 -14.29 -2.42
N ASP A 118 6.19 -13.27 -1.60
CA ASP A 118 6.05 -11.88 -2.06
C ASP A 118 7.36 -11.37 -2.68
N ILE A 119 8.50 -11.62 -2.02
CA ILE A 119 9.83 -11.34 -2.57
C ILE A 119 10.03 -12.06 -3.91
N TYR A 120 9.61 -13.33 -4.00
CA TYR A 120 9.69 -14.09 -5.24
C TYR A 120 8.87 -13.43 -6.36
N ILE A 121 7.61 -13.06 -6.13
CA ILE A 121 6.77 -12.39 -7.14
C ILE A 121 7.39 -11.06 -7.58
N ILE A 122 7.88 -10.26 -6.63
CA ILE A 122 8.57 -8.98 -6.91
C ILE A 122 9.74 -9.19 -7.87
N THR A 123 10.52 -10.27 -7.72
CA THR A 123 11.67 -10.57 -8.59
C THR A 123 11.29 -11.16 -9.95
N GLN A 124 10.15 -11.86 -10.06
CA GLN A 124 9.74 -12.58 -11.28
C GLN A 124 9.02 -11.71 -12.32
N LYS A 125 8.96 -10.37 -12.13
CA LYS A 125 8.30 -9.43 -13.07
C LYS A 125 6.85 -9.81 -13.39
N VAL A 126 6.14 -10.42 -12.43
CA VAL A 126 4.72 -10.72 -12.55
C VAL A 126 3.93 -9.39 -12.51
N SER A 127 2.68 -9.39 -12.98
CA SER A 127 1.79 -8.22 -12.90
C SER A 127 1.75 -7.64 -11.48
N HIS A 128 1.78 -6.32 -11.35
CA HIS A 128 1.85 -5.62 -10.07
C HIS A 128 0.67 -5.93 -9.15
N ILE A 129 -0.48 -6.30 -9.73
CA ILE A 129 -1.67 -6.69 -8.98
C ILE A 129 -1.42 -7.85 -8.02
N TYR A 130 -0.54 -8.80 -8.39
CA TYR A 130 -0.22 -9.92 -7.53
C TYR A 130 0.53 -9.49 -6.27
N ASN A 131 1.40 -8.46 -6.38
CA ASN A 131 2.09 -7.92 -5.20
C ASN A 131 1.13 -7.17 -4.26
N ILE A 132 0.12 -6.49 -4.83
CA ILE A 132 -0.93 -5.85 -4.02
C ILE A 132 -1.72 -6.91 -3.27
N ILE A 133 -2.09 -8.01 -3.94
CA ILE A 133 -2.83 -9.12 -3.33
C ILE A 133 -2.01 -9.78 -2.22
N THR A 134 -0.74 -10.10 -2.45
CA THR A 134 0.12 -10.71 -1.43
C THR A 134 0.36 -9.78 -0.24
N PHE A 135 0.59 -8.49 -0.48
CA PHE A 135 0.66 -7.48 0.57
C PHE A 135 -0.61 -7.44 1.42
N LEU A 136 -1.79 -7.45 0.80
CA LEU A 136 -3.07 -7.44 1.52
C LEU A 136 -3.30 -8.73 2.29
N ILE A 137 -2.95 -9.90 1.74
CA ILE A 137 -3.01 -11.18 2.46
C ILE A 137 -2.12 -11.13 3.70
N LEU A 138 -0.88 -10.64 3.57
CA LEU A 138 0.05 -10.48 4.69
C LEU A 138 -0.54 -9.55 5.76
N LEU A 139 -1.00 -8.36 5.35
CA LEU A 139 -1.61 -7.37 6.25
C LEU A 139 -2.80 -7.95 7.01
N PHE A 140 -3.72 -8.62 6.31
CA PHE A 140 -4.93 -9.18 6.91
C PHE A 140 -4.62 -10.35 7.83
N LEU A 141 -3.70 -11.24 7.48
CA LEU A 141 -3.29 -12.33 8.37
C LEU A 141 -2.69 -11.79 9.67
N ILE A 142 -1.85 -10.76 9.59
CA ILE A 142 -1.28 -10.11 10.78
C ILE A 142 -2.41 -9.55 11.68
N MET A 143 -3.42 -8.89 11.08
CA MET A 143 -4.60 -8.41 11.81
C MET A 143 -5.38 -9.56 12.45
N LEU A 144 -5.71 -10.60 11.68
CA LEU A 144 -6.53 -11.73 12.11
C LEU A 144 -5.86 -12.54 13.23
N PHE A 145 -4.55 -12.77 13.16
CA PHE A 145 -3.79 -13.46 14.20
C PHE A 145 -3.82 -12.73 15.55
N ASN A 146 -3.98 -11.42 15.52
CA ASN A 146 -4.04 -10.57 16.71
C ASN A 146 -5.46 -10.12 17.06
N TYR A 147 -6.46 -10.39 16.21
CA TYR A 147 -7.78 -9.76 16.26
C TYR A 147 -8.47 -9.92 17.62
N SER A 148 -8.48 -11.12 18.19
CA SER A 148 -9.17 -11.40 19.45
C SER A 148 -8.64 -10.56 20.63
N TYR A 149 -7.36 -10.18 20.60
CA TYR A 149 -6.66 -9.47 21.68
C TYR A 149 -6.76 -7.94 21.58
N LEU A 150 -7.36 -7.41 20.52
CA LEU A 150 -7.48 -5.97 20.30
C LEU A 150 -8.76 -5.40 20.96
N SER A 151 -8.73 -4.11 21.25
CA SER A 151 -9.89 -3.39 21.79
C SER A 151 -11.02 -3.31 20.76
N GLY A 152 -12.26 -3.12 21.23
CA GLY A 152 -13.45 -3.06 20.36
C GLY A 152 -13.34 -2.03 19.24
N ASN A 153 -12.78 -0.85 19.53
CA ASN A 153 -12.59 0.20 18.54
C ASN A 153 -11.62 -0.22 17.42
N ILE A 154 -10.50 -0.87 17.77
CA ILE A 154 -9.53 -1.35 16.80
C ILE A 154 -10.12 -2.49 15.96
N LYS A 155 -10.87 -3.39 16.59
CA LYS A 155 -11.58 -4.47 15.88
C LYS A 155 -12.52 -3.90 14.81
N GLN A 156 -13.30 -2.87 15.16
CA GLN A 156 -14.17 -2.19 14.20
C GLN A 156 -13.37 -1.53 13.08
N SER A 157 -12.26 -0.85 13.41
CA SER A 157 -11.36 -0.28 12.39
C SER A 157 -10.80 -1.33 11.45
N ILE A 158 -10.41 -2.52 11.94
CA ILE A 158 -9.91 -3.62 11.12
C ILE A 158 -10.97 -4.08 10.10
N ILE A 159 -12.23 -4.20 10.51
CA ILE A 159 -13.33 -4.54 9.61
C ILE A 159 -13.44 -3.51 8.48
N TYR A 160 -13.39 -2.21 8.83
CA TYR A 160 -13.41 -1.15 7.82
C TYR A 160 -12.17 -1.15 6.93
N ILE A 161 -10.98 -1.39 7.48
CA ILE A 161 -9.74 -1.49 6.69
C ILE A 161 -9.86 -2.63 5.67
N ILE A 162 -10.34 -3.81 6.07
CA ILE A 162 -10.53 -4.95 5.16
C ILE A 162 -11.55 -4.58 4.06
N PHE A 163 -12.70 -4.01 4.45
CA PHE A 163 -13.73 -3.62 3.50
C PHE A 163 -13.22 -2.61 2.47
N PHE A 164 -12.61 -1.50 2.92
CA PHE A 164 -12.13 -0.47 2.00
C PHE A 164 -10.92 -0.93 1.18
N SER A 165 -10.05 -1.79 1.70
CA SER A 165 -8.99 -2.43 0.90
C SER A 165 -9.56 -3.35 -0.19
N ALA A 166 -10.68 -4.02 0.06
CA ALA A 166 -11.38 -4.78 -0.99
C ALA A 166 -11.98 -3.86 -2.07
N VAL A 167 -12.48 -2.68 -1.68
CA VAL A 167 -12.92 -1.64 -2.64
C VAL A 167 -11.75 -1.12 -3.49
N VAL A 168 -10.57 -0.90 -2.90
CA VAL A 168 -9.35 -0.53 -3.65
C VAL A 168 -8.99 -1.62 -4.67
N LEU A 169 -8.98 -2.89 -4.25
CA LEU A 169 -8.72 -4.01 -5.16
C LEU A 169 -9.73 -4.09 -6.30
N PHE A 170 -11.02 -3.85 -6.01
CA PHE A 170 -12.06 -3.82 -7.02
C PHE A 170 -11.78 -2.75 -8.08
N PHE A 171 -11.46 -1.51 -7.67
CA PHE A 171 -11.10 -0.45 -8.62
C PHE A 171 -9.83 -0.77 -9.40
N GLN A 172 -8.81 -1.35 -8.76
CA GLN A 172 -7.58 -1.76 -9.43
C GLN A 172 -7.82 -2.84 -10.49
N ILE A 173 -8.65 -3.85 -10.20
CA ILE A 173 -9.01 -4.91 -11.16
C ILE A 173 -9.83 -4.31 -12.30
N PHE A 174 -10.81 -3.46 -11.97
CA PHE A 174 -11.62 -2.77 -12.96
C PHE A 174 -10.76 -1.94 -13.92
N GLU A 175 -9.79 -1.21 -13.37
CA GLU A 175 -8.82 -0.42 -14.13
C GLU A 175 -8.03 -1.31 -15.10
N ILE A 176 -7.44 -2.41 -14.61
CA ILE A 176 -6.64 -3.34 -15.43
C ILE A 176 -7.46 -3.92 -16.60
N ILE A 177 -8.72 -4.29 -16.37
CA ILE A 177 -9.58 -4.90 -17.40
C ILE A 177 -10.03 -3.86 -18.42
N ASN A 178 -10.40 -2.65 -17.98
CA ASN A 178 -11.13 -1.69 -18.82
C ASN A 178 -10.26 -0.54 -19.33
N CYS A 179 -8.96 -0.47 -18.98
CA CYS A 179 -8.17 0.73 -19.23
C CYS A 179 -8.12 1.18 -20.68
N GLN A 180 -7.97 0.24 -21.61
CA GLN A 180 -7.91 0.56 -23.04
C GLN A 180 -9.22 1.18 -23.54
N TYR A 181 -10.36 0.66 -23.07
CA TYR A 181 -11.68 1.21 -23.39
C TYR A 181 -11.85 2.60 -22.78
N ILE A 182 -11.45 2.77 -21.53
CA ILE A 182 -11.54 4.03 -20.80
C ILE A 182 -10.68 5.11 -21.47
N LEU A 183 -9.41 4.82 -21.76
CA LEU A 183 -8.50 5.77 -22.41
C LEU A 183 -8.97 6.15 -23.82
N LYS A 184 -9.68 5.24 -24.52
CA LYS A 184 -10.23 5.53 -25.85
C LYS A 184 -11.46 6.44 -25.81
N ASN A 185 -12.36 6.25 -24.85
CA ASN A 185 -13.64 6.97 -24.79
C ASN A 185 -13.62 8.18 -23.85
N PHE A 186 -12.71 8.21 -22.88
CA PHE A 186 -12.60 9.22 -21.82
C PHE A 186 -11.13 9.63 -21.60
N ASN A 187 -10.42 9.95 -22.67
CA ASN A 187 -8.98 10.27 -22.66
C ASN A 187 -8.56 11.42 -21.72
N TYR A 188 -9.47 12.33 -21.35
CA TYR A 188 -9.18 13.48 -20.48
C TYR A 188 -9.44 13.23 -18.99
N PHE A 189 -10.12 12.16 -18.61
CA PHE A 189 -10.42 11.88 -17.20
C PHE A 189 -9.37 10.95 -16.59
N PRO A 190 -8.70 11.33 -15.49
CA PRO A 190 -7.64 10.54 -14.87
C PRO A 190 -8.24 9.43 -14.00
N PHE A 191 -8.78 8.36 -14.59
CA PHE A 191 -9.50 7.30 -13.86
C PHE A 191 -8.70 6.65 -12.73
N HIS A 192 -7.37 6.60 -12.86
CA HIS A 192 -6.49 6.09 -11.82
C HIS A 192 -6.63 6.83 -10.47
N ILE A 193 -7.07 8.10 -10.50
CA ILE A 193 -7.33 8.91 -9.32
C ILE A 193 -8.36 8.26 -8.38
N ILE A 194 -9.30 7.47 -8.91
CA ILE A 194 -10.34 6.79 -8.12
C ILE A 194 -9.70 5.74 -7.23
N THR A 195 -8.77 4.95 -7.79
CA THR A 195 -8.01 3.95 -7.06
C THR A 195 -7.20 4.60 -5.95
N GLU A 196 -6.44 5.65 -6.26
CA GLU A 196 -5.60 6.38 -5.30
C GLU A 196 -6.42 7.04 -4.18
N PHE A 197 -7.55 7.67 -4.53
CA PHE A 197 -8.45 8.26 -3.55
C PHE A 197 -9.08 7.19 -2.63
N SER A 198 -9.49 6.06 -3.20
CA SER A 198 -10.04 4.94 -2.41
C SER A 198 -9.00 4.37 -1.43
N ALA A 199 -7.71 4.37 -1.79
CA ALA A 199 -6.62 3.90 -0.94
C ALA A 199 -6.32 4.83 0.23
N CYS A 200 -6.72 6.10 0.16
CA CYS A 200 -6.57 7.04 1.27
C CYS A 200 -7.35 6.59 2.51
N ILE A 201 -8.52 5.97 2.34
CA ILE A 201 -9.39 5.55 3.45
C ILE A 201 -8.75 4.46 4.32
N PRO A 202 -8.33 3.30 3.81
CA PRO A 202 -7.71 2.26 4.64
C PRO A 202 -6.39 2.74 5.24
N ILE A 203 -5.60 3.56 4.53
CA ILE A 203 -4.34 4.10 5.07
C ILE A 203 -4.62 5.10 6.21
N TYR A 204 -5.61 5.98 6.05
CA TYR A 204 -6.07 6.85 7.12
C TYR A 204 -6.54 6.04 8.34
N LEU A 205 -7.35 5.00 8.13
CA LEU A 205 -7.85 4.16 9.22
C LEU A 205 -6.71 3.42 9.95
N LEU A 206 -5.70 2.95 9.22
CA LEU A 206 -4.47 2.39 9.82
C LEU A 206 -3.77 3.44 10.69
N CYS A 207 -3.51 4.63 10.14
CA CYS A 207 -2.82 5.68 10.88
C CYS A 207 -3.60 6.11 12.13
N ASN A 208 -4.89 6.37 11.98
CA ASN A 208 -5.77 6.81 13.05
C ASN A 208 -5.97 5.75 14.14
N SER A 209 -5.99 4.48 13.78
CA SER A 209 -6.16 3.41 14.77
C SER A 209 -4.87 3.17 15.53
N PHE A 210 -3.73 3.17 14.86
CA PHE A 210 -2.49 2.63 15.41
C PHE A 210 -1.46 3.67 15.89
N TYR A 211 -1.72 4.98 15.77
CA TYR A 211 -0.75 5.99 16.21
C TYR A 211 -0.54 6.08 17.73
N LYS A 212 -1.52 5.68 18.55
CA LYS A 212 -1.53 5.88 20.01
C LYS A 212 -1.49 4.61 20.84
N ILE A 213 -1.49 3.45 20.19
CA ILE A 213 -1.53 2.14 20.84
C ILE A 213 -0.11 1.72 21.21
#